data_AF-A0A8T4M3C1-F1
#
_entry.id   AF-A0A8T4M3C1-F1
#
_cell.length_a   1.000
_cell.length_b   1.000
_cell.length_c   1.000
_cell.angle_alpha   90.00
_cell.angle_beta   90.00
_cell.angle_gamma   90.00
#
_symmetry.space_group_name_H-M   'P 1'
#
loop_
_entity.id
_entity.type
_entity.pdbx_description
1 polymer ?
#
loop_
_entity_poly.entity_id
_entity_poly.type
_entity_poly.pdbx_seq_one_letter_code
_entity_poly.pdbx_strand_id
1 'polypeptide(L)'
;MKKQIFSLMALLVFTSPCLGQNPKIVEFPNIYLNTNTINQRTITYKNEKSGAKDLQTIASLEDYEQGWVFIQNYKKTDSSQWINITKRMYANGEGFEIDTMQLEEIMRENNKLIDYHFHKRTNIDSTISNEAKKELKKYGKFDSSITYNFLLNEILENNLAENAMPSIQDIAYMVDNTIKYSQINSKGKISFKICSKLGVCEYKLTPKGIRFFKKIGRKNLLSLEGKDKSPFIKKYDKNIKDIETAKNFASQVSSDLLTVNFKSWEEFYSSQ
;
A
#
# COMPACT_ATOMS: atom_id res chain seq x y z
N MET A 1 -22.52 10.72 -71.32
CA MET A 1 -21.28 10.71 -70.50
C MET A 1 -21.47 11.57 -69.26
N LYS A 2 -21.69 10.95 -68.09
CA LYS A 2 -21.51 11.59 -66.77
C LYS A 2 -20.83 10.54 -65.88
N LYS A 3 -19.57 10.77 -65.53
CA LYS A 3 -18.79 9.91 -64.62
C LYS A 3 -19.23 10.22 -63.19
N GLN A 4 -19.89 9.28 -62.53
CA GLN A 4 -20.08 9.31 -61.09
C GLN A 4 -18.76 8.90 -60.43
N ILE A 5 -18.17 9.83 -59.67
CA ILE A 5 -17.03 9.56 -58.80
C ILE A 5 -17.60 8.92 -57.54
N PHE A 6 -17.40 7.62 -57.38
CA PHE A 6 -17.62 6.96 -56.09
C PHE A 6 -16.52 7.41 -55.14
N SER A 7 -16.88 8.25 -54.17
CA SER A 7 -16.05 8.56 -53.01
C SER A 7 -15.94 7.29 -52.16
N LEU A 8 -14.75 6.69 -52.17
CA LEU A 8 -14.38 5.59 -51.31
C LEU A 8 -14.26 6.15 -49.89
N MET A 9 -15.36 6.15 -49.12
CA MET A 9 -15.28 6.37 -47.68
C MET A 9 -14.55 5.17 -47.07
N ALA A 10 -13.25 5.35 -46.83
CA ALA A 10 -12.49 4.50 -45.93
C ALA A 10 -13.15 4.59 -44.55
N LEU A 11 -13.93 3.57 -44.21
CA LEU A 11 -14.39 3.32 -42.86
C LEU A 11 -13.12 3.02 -42.03
N LEU A 12 -12.55 4.06 -41.41
CA LEU A 12 -11.60 3.90 -40.32
C LEU A 12 -12.36 3.23 -39.17
N VAL A 13 -12.34 1.90 -39.17
CA VAL A 13 -12.67 1.11 -38.01
C VAL A 13 -11.62 1.45 -36.97
N PHE A 14 -11.92 2.41 -36.10
CA PHE A 14 -11.27 2.51 -34.81
C PHE A 14 -11.60 1.21 -34.07
N THR A 15 -10.74 0.21 -34.20
CA THR A 15 -10.69 -0.87 -33.23
C THR A 15 -10.32 -0.20 -31.92
N SER A 16 -11.34 0.06 -31.10
CA SER A 16 -11.12 0.35 -29.68
C SER A 16 -10.20 -0.75 -29.16
N PRO A 17 -9.06 -0.44 -28.54
CA PRO A 17 -8.22 -1.47 -27.95
C PRO A 17 -9.11 -2.27 -27.00
N CYS A 18 -9.20 -3.57 -27.29
CA CYS A 18 -10.18 -4.50 -26.76
C CYS A 18 -10.42 -4.32 -25.25
N LEU A 19 -11.66 -3.97 -24.91
CA LEU A 19 -12.29 -4.50 -23.70
C LEU A 19 -12.23 -6.03 -23.78
N GLY A 20 -11.41 -6.68 -22.96
CA GLY A 20 -11.53 -8.12 -22.68
C GLY A 20 -10.37 -9.05 -23.05
N GLN A 21 -9.15 -8.56 -23.33
CA GLN A 21 -8.00 -9.48 -23.34
C GLN A 21 -7.48 -9.68 -21.91
N ASN A 22 -7.44 -10.93 -21.47
CA ASN A 22 -6.78 -11.29 -20.21
C ASN A 22 -5.34 -10.79 -20.25
N PRO A 23 -4.84 -10.11 -19.20
CA PRO A 23 -3.47 -9.61 -19.20
C PRO A 23 -2.49 -10.75 -19.39
N LYS A 24 -1.45 -10.53 -20.19
CA LYS A 24 -0.39 -11.51 -20.38
C LYS A 24 0.31 -11.73 -19.04
N ILE A 25 0.35 -12.97 -18.57
CA ILE A 25 1.13 -13.31 -17.38
C ILE A 25 2.61 -13.29 -17.74
N VAL A 26 3.41 -12.56 -16.97
CA VAL A 26 4.87 -12.49 -17.12
C VAL A 26 5.50 -12.86 -15.79
N GLU A 27 6.35 -13.87 -15.81
CA GLU A 27 7.04 -14.37 -14.63
C GLU A 27 8.43 -13.73 -14.51
N PHE A 28 8.78 -13.34 -13.28
CA PHE A 28 10.10 -12.83 -12.96
C PHE A 28 10.68 -13.53 -11.73
N PRO A 29 12.02 -13.70 -11.68
CA PRO A 29 12.67 -14.39 -10.58
C PRO A 29 12.62 -13.60 -9.26
N ASN A 30 12.44 -12.28 -9.31
CA ASN A 30 12.36 -11.38 -8.16
C ASN A 30 11.16 -10.43 -8.31
N ILE A 31 10.64 -9.95 -7.18
CA ILE A 31 9.76 -8.78 -7.16
C ILE A 31 10.62 -7.56 -7.53
N TYR A 32 10.06 -6.67 -8.36
CA TYR A 32 10.71 -5.44 -8.81
C TYR A 32 9.64 -4.36 -9.02
N LEU A 33 10.04 -3.09 -9.05
CA LEU A 33 9.11 -2.02 -9.38
C LEU A 33 8.67 -2.12 -10.85
N ASN A 34 7.44 -2.59 -11.09
CA ASN A 34 6.87 -2.61 -12.43
C ASN A 34 6.08 -1.32 -12.75
N THR A 35 6.69 -0.40 -13.50
CA THR A 35 6.01 0.82 -13.97
C THR A 35 5.19 0.64 -15.25
N ASN A 36 5.32 -0.52 -15.92
CA ASN A 36 4.56 -0.87 -17.11
C ASN A 36 3.56 -2.01 -16.80
N THR A 37 2.41 -1.61 -16.28
CA THR A 37 1.32 -2.52 -15.90
C THR A 37 0.26 -2.68 -16.99
N ILE A 38 0.46 -2.08 -18.17
CA ILE A 38 -0.50 -2.12 -19.27
C ILE A 38 -0.50 -3.52 -19.89
N ASN A 39 -1.63 -4.22 -19.77
CA ASN A 39 -1.89 -5.55 -20.35
C ASN A 39 -0.93 -6.66 -19.89
N GLN A 40 -0.21 -6.48 -18.78
CA GLN A 40 0.69 -7.47 -18.23
C GLN A 40 0.41 -7.70 -16.73
N ARG A 41 0.46 -8.97 -16.33
CA ARG A 41 0.34 -9.42 -14.94
C ARG A 41 1.67 -10.00 -14.52
N THR A 42 2.40 -9.29 -13.66
CA THR A 42 3.69 -9.75 -13.14
C THR A 42 3.49 -10.72 -11.98
N ILE A 43 4.16 -11.86 -12.04
CA ILE A 43 4.16 -12.87 -10.97
C ILE A 43 5.59 -13.31 -10.60
N THR A 44 5.76 -13.73 -9.36
CA THR A 44 7.02 -14.30 -8.85
C THR A 44 6.71 -15.45 -7.90
N TYR A 45 7.43 -16.57 -8.01
CA TYR A 45 7.29 -17.72 -7.12
C TYR A 45 8.34 -17.66 -6.02
N LYS A 46 7.94 -17.11 -4.86
CA LYS A 46 8.76 -17.02 -3.66
C LYS A 46 7.90 -17.26 -2.43
N ASN A 47 8.52 -17.77 -1.36
CA ASN A 47 7.90 -17.73 -0.05
C ASN A 47 7.77 -16.27 0.45
N GLU A 48 7.05 -16.07 1.55
CA GLU A 48 6.79 -14.74 2.09
C GLU A 48 8.08 -14.02 2.47
N LYS A 49 8.99 -14.70 3.17
CA LYS A 49 10.26 -14.16 3.63
C LYS A 49 11.13 -13.62 2.50
N SER A 50 11.29 -14.38 1.42
CA SER A 50 12.12 -14.01 0.28
C SER A 50 11.49 -12.89 -0.56
N GLY A 51 10.17 -12.89 -0.75
CA GLY A 51 9.51 -11.78 -1.46
C GLY A 51 9.50 -10.49 -0.63
N ALA A 52 9.31 -10.58 0.68
CA ALA A 52 9.38 -9.41 1.56
C ALA A 52 10.78 -8.76 1.58
N LYS A 53 11.86 -9.53 1.35
CA LYS A 53 13.23 -8.96 1.16
C LYS A 53 13.36 -8.16 -0.13
N ASP A 54 12.74 -8.62 -1.22
CA ASP A 54 12.69 -7.84 -2.45
C ASP A 54 11.92 -6.53 -2.21
N LEU A 55 10.75 -6.60 -1.55
CA LEU A 55 9.96 -5.41 -1.19
C LEU A 55 10.72 -4.44 -0.27
N GLN A 56 11.46 -4.95 0.72
CA GLN A 56 12.34 -4.13 1.57
C GLN A 56 13.35 -3.35 0.73
N THR A 57 13.95 -4.02 -0.25
CA THR A 57 14.95 -3.43 -1.15
C THR A 57 14.31 -2.32 -1.99
N ILE A 58 13.15 -2.59 -2.59
CA ILE A 58 12.39 -1.63 -3.39
C ILE A 58 11.98 -0.42 -2.54
N ALA A 59 11.38 -0.63 -1.37
CA ALA A 59 10.96 0.44 -0.45
C ALA A 59 12.12 1.34 0.00
N SER A 60 13.36 0.82 -0.02
CA SER A 60 14.55 1.59 0.36
C SER A 60 15.15 2.40 -0.79
N LEU A 61 14.77 2.10 -2.04
CA LEU A 61 15.42 2.64 -3.23
C LEU A 61 14.47 3.49 -4.09
N GLU A 62 13.19 3.16 -4.12
CA GLU A 62 12.24 3.67 -5.11
C GLU A 62 11.36 4.82 -4.60
N ASP A 63 11.02 5.71 -5.54
CA ASP A 63 10.24 6.93 -5.32
C ASP A 63 8.74 6.77 -5.61
N TYR A 64 8.31 5.52 -5.76
CA TYR A 64 6.94 5.17 -6.08
C TYR A 64 6.34 4.25 -5.04
N GLU A 65 5.01 4.19 -5.02
CA GLU A 65 4.25 3.17 -4.30
C GLU A 65 3.75 2.10 -5.27
N GLN A 66 3.68 0.86 -4.79
CA GLN A 66 3.13 -0.24 -5.56
C GLN A 66 2.52 -1.31 -4.65
N GLY A 67 1.45 -1.93 -5.12
CA GLY A 67 0.77 -3.04 -4.46
C GLY A 67 1.13 -4.41 -5.03
N TRP A 68 1.31 -5.36 -4.13
CA TRP A 68 1.61 -6.76 -4.37
C TRP A 68 0.75 -7.64 -3.46
N VAL A 69 0.42 -8.84 -3.92
CA VAL A 69 -0.31 -9.81 -3.11
C VAL A 69 0.52 -11.06 -2.95
N PHE A 70 0.64 -11.51 -1.71
CA PHE A 70 1.19 -12.81 -1.38
C PHE A 70 0.07 -13.83 -1.15
N ILE A 71 0.22 -14.99 -1.78
CA ILE A 71 -0.68 -16.13 -1.64
C ILE A 71 0.15 -17.36 -1.26
N GLN A 72 -0.14 -17.89 -0.08
CA GLN A 72 0.40 -19.17 0.36
C GLN A 72 -0.40 -20.31 -0.27
N ASN A 73 0.30 -21.32 -0.79
CA ASN A 73 -0.28 -22.53 -1.39
C ASN A 73 -1.29 -22.20 -2.52
N TYR A 74 -0.84 -21.39 -3.48
CA TYR A 74 -1.69 -20.89 -4.56
C TYR A 74 -2.35 -22.04 -5.32
N LYS A 75 -3.67 -21.98 -5.53
CA LYS A 75 -4.43 -23.08 -6.19
C LYS A 75 -4.21 -24.47 -5.56
N LYS A 76 -3.89 -24.53 -4.26
CA LYS A 76 -3.60 -25.76 -3.50
C LYS A 76 -2.34 -26.51 -3.97
N THR A 77 -1.41 -25.83 -4.63
CA THR A 77 -0.05 -26.36 -4.81
C THR A 77 0.77 -26.10 -3.54
N ASP A 78 1.90 -26.79 -3.38
CA ASP A 78 2.88 -26.47 -2.32
C ASP A 78 3.67 -25.18 -2.63
N SER A 79 3.34 -24.46 -3.71
CA SER A 79 4.02 -23.24 -4.12
C SER A 79 3.30 -21.99 -3.63
N SER A 80 4.09 -21.03 -3.14
CA SER A 80 3.62 -19.69 -2.82
C SER A 80 3.86 -18.74 -4.00
N GLN A 81 3.00 -17.74 -4.15
CA GLN A 81 3.06 -16.81 -5.28
C GLN A 81 2.91 -15.37 -4.81
N TRP A 82 3.70 -14.50 -5.43
CA TRP A 82 3.57 -13.05 -5.39
C TRP A 82 2.98 -12.55 -6.70
N ILE A 83 1.98 -11.69 -6.61
CA ILE A 83 1.26 -11.18 -7.77
C ILE A 83 1.21 -9.65 -7.67
N ASN A 84 1.67 -8.95 -8.69
CA ASN A 84 1.49 -7.51 -8.77
C ASN A 84 0.00 -7.20 -8.97
N ILE A 85 -0.55 -6.32 -8.13
CA ILE A 85 -1.96 -5.89 -8.18
C ILE A 85 -2.08 -4.42 -8.55
N THR A 86 -1.02 -3.82 -9.07
CA THR A 86 -1.02 -2.42 -9.50
C THR A 86 -1.53 -2.34 -10.92
N LYS A 87 -2.69 -1.72 -11.09
CA LYS A 87 -3.27 -1.48 -12.41
C LYS A 87 -2.60 -0.30 -13.10
N ARG A 88 -2.30 0.76 -12.34
CA ARG A 88 -1.70 1.99 -12.85
C ARG A 88 -0.98 2.73 -11.73
N MET A 89 0.13 3.36 -12.03
CA MET A 89 0.80 4.29 -11.12
C MET A 89 0.39 5.73 -11.46
N TYR A 90 0.20 6.58 -10.46
CA TYR A 90 -0.11 7.99 -10.70
C TYR A 90 1.14 8.73 -11.19
N ALA A 91 0.96 9.66 -12.13
CA ALA A 91 2.08 10.36 -12.79
C ALA A 91 2.92 11.21 -11.81
N ASN A 92 2.34 11.64 -10.69
CA ASN A 92 3.02 12.36 -9.61
C ASN A 92 3.77 11.42 -8.64
N GLY A 93 3.67 10.10 -8.83
CA GLY A 93 4.26 9.09 -7.95
C GLY A 93 3.60 9.02 -6.56
N GLU A 94 2.50 9.73 -6.31
CA GLU A 94 1.83 9.79 -4.99
C GLU A 94 0.82 8.66 -4.75
N GLY A 95 1.01 7.52 -5.42
CA GLY A 95 0.17 6.35 -5.22
C GLY A 95 -0.08 5.56 -6.49
N PHE A 96 -0.99 4.61 -6.39
CA PHE A 96 -1.33 3.69 -7.45
C PHE A 96 -2.81 3.29 -7.41
N GLU A 97 -3.35 2.95 -8.57
CA GLU A 97 -4.65 2.31 -8.73
C GLU A 97 -4.47 0.79 -8.65
N ILE A 98 -5.28 0.14 -7.83
CA ILE A 98 -5.28 -1.32 -7.67
C ILE A 98 -6.17 -1.99 -8.71
N ASP A 99 -5.71 -3.11 -9.26
CA ASP A 99 -6.54 -4.00 -10.07
C ASP A 99 -7.52 -4.76 -9.18
N THR A 100 -8.63 -4.10 -8.85
CA THR A 100 -9.65 -4.69 -7.99
C THR A 100 -10.31 -5.93 -8.60
N MET A 101 -10.37 -6.06 -9.93
CA MET A 101 -10.94 -7.25 -10.58
C MET A 101 -10.04 -8.46 -10.39
N GLN A 102 -8.73 -8.28 -10.57
CA GLN A 102 -7.74 -9.32 -10.27
C GLN A 102 -7.78 -9.72 -8.80
N LEU A 103 -7.89 -8.76 -7.89
CA LEU A 103 -7.91 -9.06 -6.47
C LEU A 103 -9.16 -9.86 -6.06
N GLU A 104 -10.32 -9.55 -6.66
CA GLU A 104 -11.54 -10.36 -6.51
C GLU A 104 -11.38 -11.78 -7.08
N GLU A 105 -10.77 -11.94 -8.25
CA GLU A 105 -10.46 -13.24 -8.86
C GLU A 105 -9.63 -14.10 -7.92
N ILE A 106 -8.53 -13.54 -7.40
CA ILE A 106 -7.65 -14.21 -6.44
C ILE A 106 -8.43 -14.63 -5.19
N MET A 107 -9.28 -13.75 -4.67
CA MET A 107 -10.06 -13.99 -3.45
C MET A 107 -11.08 -15.12 -3.59
N ARG A 108 -11.63 -15.34 -4.79
CA ARG A 108 -12.54 -16.46 -5.06
C ARG A 108 -11.82 -17.81 -4.95
N GLU A 109 -10.56 -17.86 -5.34
CA GLU A 109 -9.78 -19.10 -5.41
C GLU A 109 -8.99 -19.40 -4.13
N ASN A 110 -8.80 -18.41 -3.25
CA ASN A 110 -7.89 -18.52 -2.11
C ASN A 110 -8.57 -18.10 -0.79
N ASN A 111 -8.31 -18.84 0.29
CA ASN A 111 -8.88 -18.54 1.61
C ASN A 111 -8.03 -17.60 2.46
N LYS A 112 -6.78 -17.35 2.05
CA LYS A 112 -5.86 -16.47 2.75
C LYS A 112 -5.15 -15.61 1.72
N LEU A 113 -5.12 -14.32 1.99
CA LEU A 113 -4.47 -13.32 1.14
C LEU A 113 -3.75 -12.32 2.03
N ILE A 114 -2.54 -11.93 1.63
CA ILE A 114 -1.80 -10.85 2.28
C ILE A 114 -1.55 -9.78 1.23
N ASP A 115 -2.22 -8.65 1.38
CA ASP A 115 -2.05 -7.47 0.53
C ASP A 115 -0.87 -6.66 1.08
N TYR A 116 0.15 -6.49 0.26
CA TYR A 116 1.36 -5.74 0.55
C TYR A 116 1.38 -4.47 -0.28
N HIS A 117 1.73 -3.36 0.34
CA HIS A 117 2.25 -2.21 -0.40
C HIS A 117 3.48 -1.66 0.28
N PHE A 118 4.22 -0.83 -0.43
CA PHE A 118 5.31 -0.06 0.14
C PHE A 118 5.05 1.42 -0.08
N HIS A 119 5.39 2.20 0.94
CA HIS A 119 5.45 3.64 0.83
C HIS A 119 6.75 4.03 0.14
N LYS A 120 6.69 5.07 -0.69
CA LYS A 120 7.84 5.60 -1.43
C LYS A 120 8.93 6.14 -0.52
N ARG A 121 10.15 6.19 -1.03
CA ARG A 121 11.29 6.87 -0.40
C ARG A 121 11.08 8.39 -0.31
N THR A 122 10.51 9.01 -1.34
CA THR A 122 10.50 10.48 -1.52
C THR A 122 9.21 11.17 -1.08
N ASN A 123 9.32 11.69 0.14
CA ASN A 123 9.15 13.12 0.43
C ASN A 123 9.76 13.47 1.78
N ILE A 124 10.40 12.49 2.43
CA ILE A 124 11.25 12.64 3.60
C ILE A 124 12.28 13.75 3.32
N ASP A 125 13.30 13.57 2.48
CA ASP A 125 14.40 14.56 2.41
C ASP A 125 13.99 16.02 2.07
N SER A 126 13.03 16.25 1.16
CA SER A 126 12.62 17.60 0.74
C SER A 126 11.62 18.26 1.71
N THR A 127 10.62 17.51 2.20
CA THR A 127 9.66 18.01 3.20
C THR A 127 10.36 18.21 4.53
N ILE A 128 11.29 17.33 4.88
CA ILE A 128 12.09 17.37 6.11
C ILE A 128 13.14 18.46 6.05
N SER A 129 13.80 18.67 4.91
CA SER A 129 14.64 19.86 4.74
C SER A 129 13.81 21.14 4.92
N ASN A 130 12.57 21.18 4.44
CA ASN A 130 11.70 22.35 4.60
C ASN A 130 11.15 22.52 6.03
N GLU A 131 10.77 21.43 6.70
CA GLU A 131 10.33 21.45 8.11
C GLU A 131 11.49 21.74 9.06
N ALA A 132 12.65 21.12 8.87
CA ALA A 132 13.89 21.46 9.58
C ALA A 132 14.23 22.94 9.40
N LYS A 133 14.17 23.47 8.17
CA LYS A 133 14.38 24.90 7.91
C LYS A 133 13.31 25.78 8.58
N LYS A 134 12.06 25.34 8.68
CA LYS A 134 10.98 26.09 9.36
C LYS A 134 11.16 26.07 10.88
N GLU A 135 11.50 24.94 11.47
CA GLU A 135 11.78 24.83 12.91
C GLU A 135 13.03 25.63 13.28
N LEU A 136 14.12 25.51 12.52
CA LEU A 136 15.34 26.31 12.74
C LEU A 136 15.09 27.82 12.67
N LYS A 137 14.19 28.28 11.80
CA LYS A 137 13.78 29.70 11.75
C LYS A 137 13.12 30.18 13.05
N LYS A 138 12.50 29.31 13.84
CA LYS A 138 11.88 29.68 15.13
C LYS A 138 12.92 29.96 16.22
N TYR A 139 14.11 29.37 16.11
CA TYR A 139 15.14 29.43 17.15
C TYR A 139 16.28 30.43 16.85
N GLY A 140 16.26 31.14 15.72
CA GLY A 140 17.25 32.17 15.37
C GLY A 140 18.52 31.65 14.68
N LYS A 141 19.57 32.48 14.57
CA LYS A 141 20.86 32.11 13.97
C LYS A 141 21.67 31.26 14.95
N PHE A 142 21.57 29.94 14.86
CA PHE A 142 22.55 29.03 15.45
C PHE A 142 23.80 28.95 14.57
N ASP A 143 24.96 28.81 15.21
CA ASP A 143 26.17 28.33 14.55
C ASP A 143 26.07 26.80 14.37
N SER A 144 26.77 26.30 13.37
CA SER A 144 27.08 24.89 13.10
C SER A 144 26.05 24.08 12.31
N SER A 145 26.57 23.46 11.25
CA SER A 145 26.01 22.30 10.56
C SER A 145 25.58 21.17 11.49
N ILE A 146 26.09 21.11 12.72
CA ILE A 146 25.80 20.07 13.72
C ILE A 146 24.34 20.16 14.19
N THR A 147 23.83 21.35 14.54
CA THR A 147 22.43 21.50 14.96
C THR A 147 21.46 21.24 13.81
N TYR A 148 21.79 21.67 12.60
CA TYR A 148 21.01 21.34 11.40
C TYR A 148 20.99 19.83 11.16
N ASN A 149 22.14 19.14 11.24
CA ASN A 149 22.23 17.71 11.04
C ASN A 149 21.51 16.92 12.14
N PHE A 150 21.56 17.37 13.40
CA PHE A 150 20.82 16.75 14.50
C PHE A 150 19.31 16.86 14.30
N LEU A 151 18.78 18.07 14.03
CA LEU A 151 17.35 18.26 13.73
C LEU A 151 16.92 17.52 12.46
N LEU A 152 17.76 17.54 11.42
CA LEU A 152 17.49 16.80 10.19
C LEU A 152 17.37 15.30 10.50
N ASN A 153 18.32 14.72 11.24
CA ASN A 153 18.28 13.32 11.65
C ASN A 153 17.04 13.00 12.48
N GLU A 154 16.68 13.85 13.45
CA GLU A 154 15.48 13.65 14.28
C GLU A 154 14.19 13.70 13.45
N ILE A 155 14.11 14.61 12.47
CA ILE A 155 12.93 14.72 11.59
C ILE A 155 12.92 13.55 10.56
N LEU A 156 14.08 13.12 10.07
CA LEU A 156 14.24 11.94 9.21
C LEU A 156 13.73 10.69 9.94
N GLU A 157 14.14 10.51 11.19
CA GLU A 157 13.70 9.42 12.06
C GLU A 157 12.18 9.46 12.32
N ASN A 158 11.61 10.65 12.56
CA ASN A 158 10.16 10.82 12.75
C ASN A 158 9.31 10.39 11.54
N ASN A 159 9.72 10.83 10.34
CA ASN A 159 8.96 10.54 9.13
C ASN A 159 9.15 9.10 8.65
N LEU A 160 10.29 8.47 8.97
CA LEU A 160 10.52 7.06 8.65
C LEU A 160 9.51 6.15 9.36
N ALA A 161 9.08 6.52 10.56
CA ALA A 161 8.11 5.73 11.31
C ALA A 161 6.66 6.08 10.97
N GLU A 162 6.35 7.32 10.57
CA GLU A 162 5.05 7.64 9.96
C GLU A 162 4.86 6.85 8.64
N ASN A 163 5.89 6.79 7.80
CA ASN A 163 5.92 5.95 6.58
C ASN A 163 5.96 4.44 6.86
N ALA A 164 6.04 4.04 8.13
CA ALA A 164 5.93 2.62 8.51
C ALA A 164 4.50 2.25 8.93
N MET A 165 3.57 3.21 9.01
CA MET A 165 2.22 3.03 9.53
C MET A 165 1.15 3.23 8.47
N PRO A 166 -0.02 2.58 8.60
CA PRO A 166 -1.13 2.82 7.69
C PRO A 166 -1.67 4.24 7.83
N SER A 167 -1.81 4.91 6.70
CA SER A 167 -2.58 6.16 6.58
C SER A 167 -4.08 5.91 6.81
N ILE A 168 -4.86 6.98 6.95
CA ILE A 168 -6.32 6.88 7.00
C ILE A 168 -6.87 6.27 5.70
N GLN A 169 -6.27 6.61 4.57
CA GLN A 169 -6.62 6.05 3.27
C GLN A 169 -6.35 4.55 3.21
N ASP A 170 -5.22 4.10 3.77
CA ASP A 170 -4.90 2.67 3.91
C ASP A 170 -5.93 1.94 4.78
N ILE A 171 -6.32 2.54 5.92
CA ILE A 171 -7.35 1.97 6.80
C ILE A 171 -8.71 1.91 6.07
N ALA A 172 -9.09 2.96 5.35
CA ALA A 172 -10.34 2.99 4.60
C ALA A 172 -10.35 1.93 3.49
N TYR A 173 -9.26 1.82 2.74
CA TYR A 173 -9.06 0.78 1.74
C TYR A 173 -9.16 -0.63 2.36
N MET A 174 -8.49 -0.85 3.50
CA MET A 174 -8.53 -2.11 4.23
C MET A 174 -9.95 -2.47 4.69
N VAL A 175 -10.71 -1.51 5.21
CA VAL A 175 -12.12 -1.72 5.60
C VAL A 175 -12.94 -2.14 4.39
N ASP A 176 -12.90 -1.36 3.31
CA ASP A 176 -13.73 -1.60 2.13
C ASP A 176 -13.46 -2.96 1.49
N ASN A 177 -12.18 -3.29 1.32
CA ASN A 177 -11.79 -4.55 0.70
C ASN A 177 -12.03 -5.74 1.63
N THR A 178 -11.81 -5.61 2.95
CA THR A 178 -12.16 -6.68 3.89
C THR A 178 -13.66 -7.00 3.85
N ILE A 179 -14.51 -5.97 3.84
CA ILE A 179 -15.96 -6.19 3.77
C ILE A 179 -16.36 -6.83 2.44
N LYS A 180 -15.88 -6.27 1.31
CA LYS A 180 -16.14 -6.80 -0.03
C LYS A 180 -15.69 -8.26 -0.18
N TYR A 181 -14.48 -8.59 0.26
CA TYR A 181 -13.95 -9.94 0.18
C TYR A 181 -14.68 -10.92 1.07
N SER A 182 -15.15 -10.49 2.25
CA SER A 182 -15.98 -11.35 3.09
C SER A 182 -17.35 -11.70 2.45
N GLN A 183 -17.80 -10.94 1.45
CA GLN A 183 -19.00 -11.24 0.67
C GLN A 183 -18.69 -12.20 -0.49
N ILE A 184 -17.48 -12.10 -1.08
CA ILE A 184 -17.02 -12.97 -2.17
C ILE A 184 -16.64 -14.36 -1.66
N ASN A 185 -15.89 -14.42 -0.57
CA ASN A 185 -15.47 -15.66 0.09
C ASN A 185 -15.61 -15.49 1.61
N SER A 186 -16.68 -16.06 2.17
CA SER A 186 -17.01 -15.94 3.60
C SER A 186 -16.01 -16.65 4.53
N LYS A 187 -15.22 -17.60 4.01
CA LYS A 187 -14.11 -18.26 4.71
C LYS A 187 -12.77 -17.55 4.51
N GLY A 188 -12.77 -16.58 3.61
CA GLY A 188 -11.62 -15.77 3.25
C GLY A 188 -11.11 -14.91 4.38
N LYS A 189 -9.79 -14.85 4.51
CA LYS A 189 -9.08 -13.97 5.43
C LYS A 189 -8.09 -13.13 4.65
N ILE A 190 -8.17 -11.82 4.86
CA ILE A 190 -7.21 -10.85 4.32
C ILE A 190 -6.52 -10.11 5.45
N SER A 191 -5.22 -9.87 5.28
CA SER A 191 -4.43 -8.94 6.08
C SER A 191 -3.69 -7.99 5.15
N PHE A 192 -3.41 -6.79 5.63
CA PHE A 192 -2.72 -5.77 4.88
C PHE A 192 -1.38 -5.50 5.54
N LYS A 193 -0.34 -5.29 4.75
CA LYS A 193 1.03 -5.06 5.22
C LYS A 193 1.66 -3.91 4.48
N ILE A 194 2.22 -2.97 5.25
CA ILE A 194 3.07 -1.91 4.72
C ILE A 194 4.52 -2.30 4.93
N CYS A 195 5.27 -2.39 3.84
CA CYS A 195 6.71 -2.50 3.85
C CYS A 195 7.33 -1.09 3.83
N SER A 196 8.18 -0.82 4.82
CA SER A 196 8.92 0.44 4.93
C SER A 196 10.40 0.15 5.15
N LYS A 197 11.22 1.19 5.19
CA LYS A 197 12.64 1.07 5.57
C LYS A 197 12.81 0.48 6.98
N LEU A 198 11.91 0.78 7.92
CA LEU A 198 12.03 0.35 9.31
C LEU A 198 11.57 -1.08 9.56
N GLY A 199 10.58 -1.55 8.80
CA GLY A 199 9.99 -2.85 9.03
C GLY A 199 8.67 -3.04 8.30
N VAL A 200 7.87 -3.96 8.83
CA VAL A 200 6.57 -4.34 8.29
C VAL A 200 5.48 -4.05 9.31
N CYS A 201 4.50 -3.24 8.92
CA CYS A 201 3.29 -3.03 9.70
C CYS A 201 2.14 -3.87 9.13
N GLU A 202 1.69 -4.87 9.87
CA GLU A 202 0.47 -5.63 9.56
C GLU A 202 -0.74 -4.99 10.22
N TYR A 203 -1.83 -4.81 9.45
CA TYR A 203 -3.09 -4.32 9.95
C TYR A 203 -4.29 -5.04 9.33
N LYS A 204 -5.34 -5.22 10.13
CA LYS A 204 -6.57 -5.94 9.72
C LYS A 204 -7.73 -5.68 10.66
N LEU A 205 -8.95 -5.84 10.17
CA LEU A 205 -10.14 -5.83 11.02
C LEU A 205 -10.21 -7.06 11.93
N THR A 206 -10.64 -6.84 13.16
CA THR A 206 -11.07 -7.93 14.05
C THR A 206 -12.42 -8.48 13.58
N PRO A 207 -12.85 -9.67 14.06
CA PRO A 207 -14.22 -10.14 13.84
C PRO A 207 -15.30 -9.14 14.28
N LYS A 208 -15.05 -8.35 15.33
CA LYS A 208 -15.95 -7.30 15.81
C LYS A 208 -15.94 -6.09 14.87
N GLY A 209 -14.77 -5.68 14.36
CA GLY A 209 -14.61 -4.66 13.32
C GLY A 209 -15.38 -5.00 12.05
N ILE A 210 -15.25 -6.22 11.55
CA ILE A 210 -15.99 -6.69 10.37
C ILE A 210 -17.51 -6.55 10.59
N ARG A 211 -18.03 -7.02 11.73
CA ARG A 211 -19.47 -6.90 12.04
C ARG A 211 -19.92 -5.44 12.14
N PHE A 212 -19.11 -4.59 12.77
CA PHE A 212 -19.39 -3.16 12.92
C PHE A 212 -19.48 -2.47 11.55
N PHE A 213 -18.44 -2.60 10.71
CA PHE A 213 -18.37 -1.92 9.41
C PHE A 213 -19.38 -2.46 8.38
N LYS A 214 -19.75 -3.76 8.45
CA LYS A 214 -20.88 -4.30 7.67
C LYS A 214 -22.21 -3.60 7.96
N LYS A 215 -22.44 -3.18 9.22
CA LYS A 215 -23.70 -2.56 9.65
C LYS A 215 -23.77 -1.08 9.25
N ILE A 216 -22.68 -0.34 9.39
CA ILE A 216 -22.68 1.12 9.21
C ILE A 216 -22.39 1.57 7.77
N GLY A 217 -21.78 0.72 6.95
CA GLY A 217 -21.39 1.04 5.57
C GLY A 217 -20.27 2.10 5.45
N ARG A 218 -19.72 2.24 4.22
CA ARG A 218 -18.57 3.12 3.90
C ARG A 218 -18.79 4.61 4.23
N LYS A 219 -20.02 5.09 4.07
CA LYS A 219 -20.35 6.54 4.17
C LYS A 219 -20.02 7.14 5.54
N ASN A 220 -19.96 6.34 6.59
CA ASN A 220 -19.65 6.81 7.94
C ASN A 220 -18.15 6.87 8.24
N LEU A 221 -17.29 6.13 7.53
CA LEU A 221 -15.87 6.04 7.86
C LEU A 221 -15.12 7.35 7.56
N LEU A 222 -15.33 7.92 6.37
CA LEU A 222 -14.70 9.20 5.98
C LEU A 222 -15.38 10.41 6.64
N SER A 223 -16.65 10.30 7.03
CA SER A 223 -17.35 11.37 7.76
C SER A 223 -16.89 11.53 9.23
N LEU A 224 -16.18 10.54 9.77
CA LEU A 224 -15.56 10.58 11.10
C LEU A 224 -14.32 11.49 11.16
N GLU A 225 -13.87 12.00 10.01
CA GLU A 225 -12.76 12.97 9.89
C GLU A 225 -13.14 14.37 10.42
N GLY A 226 -14.45 14.70 10.47
CA GLY A 226 -14.91 16.08 10.69
C GLY A 226 -15.76 16.37 11.93
N LYS A 227 -16.22 15.34 12.67
CA LYS A 227 -17.08 15.56 13.85
C LYS A 227 -16.64 14.68 15.01
N ASP A 228 -16.06 15.34 16.00
CA ASP A 228 -15.84 14.88 17.38
C ASP A 228 -15.36 13.43 17.55
N LYS A 229 -14.07 13.28 17.89
CA LYS A 229 -13.53 12.11 18.61
C LYS A 229 -14.02 10.77 18.05
N SER A 230 -13.81 10.53 16.76
CA SER A 230 -13.69 9.16 16.29
C SER A 230 -12.68 8.44 17.19
N PRO A 231 -13.01 7.30 17.82
CA PRO A 231 -12.02 6.56 18.61
C PRO A 231 -10.80 6.12 17.78
N PHE A 232 -10.88 6.23 16.45
CA PHE A 232 -9.79 5.96 15.52
C PHE A 232 -8.83 7.15 15.34
N ILE A 233 -9.26 8.38 15.65
CA ILE A 233 -8.58 9.62 15.24
C ILE A 233 -8.69 10.67 16.36
N LYS A 234 -7.98 10.47 17.47
CA LYS A 234 -7.46 11.63 18.19
C LYS A 234 -6.31 12.16 17.35
N LYS A 235 -6.31 13.48 17.10
CA LYS A 235 -5.25 14.23 16.41
C LYS A 235 -3.88 13.67 16.81
N TYR A 236 -3.27 12.92 15.90
CA TYR A 236 -2.09 12.11 16.13
C TYR A 236 -0.92 12.99 16.56
N ASP A 237 -0.19 12.57 17.59
CA ASP A 237 1.01 13.25 18.03
C ASP A 237 2.16 12.85 17.09
N LYS A 238 2.75 13.82 16.39
CA LYS A 238 3.65 13.66 15.24
C LYS A 238 5.07 13.18 15.60
N ASN A 239 5.26 12.52 16.75
CA ASN A 239 6.57 12.25 17.32
C ASN A 239 6.91 10.75 17.28
N ILE A 240 6.82 10.09 16.13
CA ILE A 240 7.20 8.67 16.00
C ILE A 240 8.69 8.56 15.64
N LYS A 241 9.60 8.61 16.62
CA LYS A 241 11.06 8.75 16.36
C LYS A 241 11.80 7.44 16.07
N ASP A 242 11.25 6.30 16.48
CA ASP A 242 11.99 5.03 16.45
C ASP A 242 11.06 3.82 16.39
N ILE A 243 11.65 2.62 16.32
CA ILE A 243 10.95 1.33 16.32
C ILE A 243 10.04 1.19 17.56
N GLU A 244 10.50 1.65 18.72
CA GLU A 244 9.73 1.54 19.97
C GLU A 244 8.49 2.43 19.91
N THR A 245 8.62 3.62 19.33
CA THR A 245 7.52 4.54 19.13
C THR A 245 6.55 4.03 18.05
N ALA A 246 7.07 3.41 16.99
CA ALA A 246 6.26 2.73 15.97
C ALA A 246 5.40 1.60 16.59
N LYS A 247 5.98 0.79 17.49
CA LYS A 247 5.27 -0.24 18.25
C LYS A 247 4.21 0.36 19.19
N ASN A 248 4.58 1.41 19.93
CA ASN A 248 3.66 2.12 20.81
C ASN A 248 2.48 2.72 20.03
N PHE A 249 2.73 3.27 18.84
CA PHE A 249 1.69 3.76 17.95
C PHE A 249 0.76 2.63 17.47
N ALA A 250 1.31 1.52 16.99
CA ALA A 250 0.54 0.36 16.56
C ALA A 250 -0.37 -0.17 17.69
N SER A 251 0.12 -0.16 18.94
CA SER A 251 -0.65 -0.50 20.13
C SER A 251 -1.80 0.49 20.40
N GLN A 252 -1.57 1.80 20.23
CA GLN A 252 -2.59 2.84 20.43
C GLN A 252 -3.70 2.82 19.38
N VAL A 253 -3.37 2.52 18.12
CA VAL A 253 -4.35 2.40 17.03
C VAL A 253 -5.09 1.07 17.08
N SER A 254 -4.48 0.06 17.68
CA SER A 254 -5.15 -1.21 17.96
C SER A 254 -6.33 -0.98 18.90
N SER A 255 -7.45 -1.59 18.53
CA SER A 255 -8.71 -1.48 19.25
C SER A 255 -9.47 -2.80 19.14
N ASP A 256 -10.61 -2.86 19.79
CA ASP A 256 -11.60 -3.92 19.61
C ASP A 256 -12.01 -4.14 18.14
N LEU A 257 -11.78 -3.17 17.24
CA LEU A 257 -12.24 -3.20 15.84
C LEU A 257 -11.12 -3.43 14.83
N LEU A 258 -9.88 -3.07 15.18
CA LEU A 258 -8.71 -3.05 14.28
C LEU A 258 -7.49 -3.53 15.05
N THR A 259 -6.70 -4.43 14.47
CA THR A 259 -5.36 -4.72 14.98
C THR A 259 -4.32 -4.09 14.07
N VAL A 260 -3.33 -3.43 14.67
CA VAL A 260 -2.13 -2.91 14.00
C VAL A 260 -0.92 -3.47 14.74
N ASN A 261 0.00 -4.11 14.01
CA ASN A 261 1.17 -4.75 14.57
C ASN A 261 2.40 -4.43 13.72
N PHE A 262 3.33 -3.70 14.32
CA PHE A 262 4.60 -3.38 13.68
C PHE A 262 5.69 -4.34 14.13
N LYS A 263 6.48 -4.83 13.18
CA LYS A 263 7.69 -5.62 13.41
C LYS A 263 8.86 -4.97 12.69
N SER A 264 10.00 -4.88 13.36
CA SER A 264 11.26 -4.62 12.66
C SER A 264 11.52 -5.72 11.63
N TRP A 265 12.40 -5.47 10.66
CA TRP A 265 12.77 -6.50 9.69
C TRP A 265 13.35 -7.77 10.34
N GLU A 266 14.15 -7.61 11.39
CA GLU A 266 14.71 -8.73 12.16
C GLU A 266 13.60 -9.57 12.81
N GLU A 267 12.65 -8.93 13.48
CA GLU A 267 11.51 -9.59 14.13
C GLU A 267 10.60 -10.27 13.10
N PHE A 268 10.34 -9.58 11.98
CA PHE A 268 9.56 -10.12 10.89
C PHE A 268 10.19 -11.42 10.39
N TYR A 269 11.47 -11.40 10.01
CA TYR A 269 12.18 -12.56 9.46
C TYR A 269 12.37 -13.72 10.44
N SER A 270 12.39 -13.43 11.74
CA SER A 270 12.48 -14.44 12.80
C SER A 270 11.14 -15.12 13.09
N SER A 271 10.04 -14.52 12.65
CA SER A 271 8.67 -15.02 12.87
C SER A 271 8.05 -15.74 11.66
N GLN A 272 8.79 -15.87 10.55
CA GLN A 272 8.37 -16.54 9.32
C GLN A 272 8.81 -18.00 9.28
#